data_AF-A0AAD2DC84-F1
#
_entry.id   AF-A0AAD2DC84-F1
#
_cell.length_a   1.000
_cell.length_b   1.000
_cell.length_c   1.000
_cell.angle_alpha   90.00
_cell.angle_beta   90.00
_cell.angle_gamma   90.00
#
_symmetry.space_group_name_H-M   'P 1'
#
loop_
_entity.id
_entity.type
_entity.pdbx_description
1 polymer ?
#
loop_
_entity_poly.entity_id
_entity_poly.type
_entity_poly.pdbx_seq_one_letter_code
_entity_poly.pdbx_strand_id
1 'polypeptide(L)'
;MKFLYSLLELKAGLTETEFKLGFGEFIRAICKYLNVECKSIIQTWTRTAITNDSELADICTSSVGLLSNMTLYKNHPFVEDADKEAEQKKKEDEEKERVYPPDFNKDNLGDNSKDGELNE
;
A
#
# COMPACT_ATOMS: atom_id res chain seq x y z
N MET A 1 -11.22 14.39 8.11
CA MET A 1 -11.71 15.40 7.11
C MET A 1 -12.78 14.89 6.11
N LYS A 2 -13.35 13.67 6.24
CA LYS A 2 -14.20 13.04 5.20
C LYS A 2 -15.58 13.68 4.95
N PHE A 3 -16.11 14.47 5.88
CA PHE A 3 -17.46 15.04 5.76
C PHE A 3 -17.55 16.22 4.79
N LEU A 4 -16.48 17.02 4.64
CA LEU A 4 -16.52 18.25 3.83
C LEU A 4 -16.78 17.95 2.34
N TYR A 5 -16.23 16.85 1.83
CA TYR A 5 -16.38 16.45 0.43
C TYR A 5 -17.50 15.42 0.19
N SER A 6 -18.25 15.04 1.23
CA SER A 6 -19.30 14.02 1.12
C SER A 6 -20.40 14.39 0.12
N LEU A 7 -20.86 15.65 0.12
CA LEU A 7 -21.84 16.14 -0.85
C LEU A 7 -21.27 16.19 -2.27
N LEU A 8 -20.00 16.56 -2.41
CA LEU A 8 -19.32 16.58 -3.69
C LEU A 8 -19.21 15.16 -4.25
N GLU A 9 -18.85 14.18 -3.42
CA GLU A 9 -18.75 12.77 -3.80
C GLU A 9 -20.11 12.20 -4.21
N LEU A 10 -21.18 12.55 -3.48
CA LEU A 10 -22.55 12.18 -3.84
C LEU A 10 -22.92 12.75 -5.21
N LYS A 11 -22.66 14.04 -5.43
CA LYS A 11 -22.95 14.70 -6.70
C LYS A 11 -22.12 14.10 -7.84
N ALA A 12 -20.83 13.85 -7.60
CA ALA A 12 -19.92 13.23 -8.55
C ALA A 12 -20.41 11.81 -8.94
N GLY A 13 -20.87 11.02 -7.97
CA GLY A 13 -21.40 9.68 -8.22
C GLY A 13 -22.69 9.66 -9.04
N LEU A 14 -23.60 10.60 -8.77
CA LEU A 14 -24.79 10.79 -9.61
C LEU A 14 -24.39 11.20 -11.04
N THR A 15 -23.50 12.19 -11.17
CA THR A 15 -23.06 12.64 -12.50
C THR A 15 -22.34 11.55 -13.28
N GLU A 16 -21.50 10.74 -12.65
CA GLU A 16 -20.79 9.64 -13.33
C GLU A 16 -21.77 8.61 -13.89
N THR A 17 -22.88 8.34 -13.20
CA THR A 17 -23.90 7.40 -13.67
C THR A 17 -24.58 7.92 -14.94
N GLU A 18 -24.98 9.19 -14.93
CA GLU A 18 -25.57 9.86 -16.09
C GLU A 18 -24.58 9.94 -17.26
N PHE A 19 -23.31 10.29 -16.98
CA PHE A 19 -22.27 10.35 -17.99
C PHE A 19 -21.96 8.99 -18.59
N LYS A 20 -21.90 7.91 -17.81
CA LYS A 20 -21.66 6.55 -18.34
C LYS A 20 -22.68 6.15 -19.40
N LEU A 21 -23.95 6.45 -19.14
CA LEU A 21 -25.03 6.18 -20.08
C LEU A 21 -24.90 7.07 -21.33
N GLY A 22 -24.78 8.39 -21.15
CA GLY A 22 -24.68 9.34 -22.24
C GLY A 22 -23.45 9.12 -23.13
N PHE A 23 -22.29 8.82 -22.53
CA PHE A 23 -21.06 8.53 -23.27
C PHE A 23 -21.16 7.21 -24.05
N GLY A 24 -21.85 6.21 -23.48
CA GLY A 24 -22.13 4.95 -24.15
C GLY A 24 -23.01 5.14 -25.39
N GLU A 25 -24.06 5.94 -25.29
CA GLU A 25 -24.92 6.28 -26.42
C GLU A 25 -24.19 7.12 -27.47
N PHE A 26 -23.38 8.07 -27.04
CA PHE A 26 -22.58 8.92 -27.92
C PHE A 26 -21.57 8.12 -28.76
N ILE A 27 -20.81 7.23 -28.12
CA ILE A 27 -19.87 6.35 -28.83
C ILE A 27 -20.62 5.43 -29.82
N ARG A 28 -21.80 4.91 -29.43
CA ARG A 28 -22.63 4.09 -30.33
C ARG A 28 -23.15 4.88 -31.53
N ALA A 29 -23.52 6.15 -31.35
CA ALA A 29 -23.94 7.02 -32.45
C ALA A 29 -22.80 7.27 -33.44
N ILE A 30 -21.58 7.51 -32.94
CA ILE A 30 -20.37 7.65 -33.77
C ILE A 30 -20.07 6.35 -34.52
N CYS A 31 -20.08 5.20 -33.84
CA CYS A 31 -19.90 3.88 -34.46
C CYS A 31 -20.89 3.64 -35.61
N LYS A 32 -22.18 3.99 -35.41
CA LYS A 32 -23.21 3.88 -36.45
C LYS A 32 -22.91 4.77 -37.66
N TYR A 33 -22.46 6.00 -37.45
CA TYR A 33 -22.09 6.91 -38.54
C TYR A 33 -20.91 6.39 -39.36
N LEU A 34 -19.92 5.79 -38.71
CA LEU A 34 -18.73 5.20 -39.34
C LEU A 34 -18.94 3.77 -39.85
N ASN A 35 -20.14 3.20 -39.67
CA ASN A 35 -20.51 1.85 -40.08
C ASN A 35 -19.60 0.74 -39.47
N VAL A 36 -19.09 0.98 -38.26
CA VAL A 36 -18.23 0.05 -37.49
C VAL A 36 -19.05 -0.66 -36.42
N GLU A 37 -18.84 -1.97 -36.28
CA GLU A 37 -19.47 -2.76 -35.23
C GLU A 37 -18.88 -2.40 -33.86
N CYS A 38 -19.69 -1.77 -33.02
CA CYS A 38 -19.27 -1.30 -31.71
C CYS A 38 -19.24 -2.50 -30.72
N LYS A 39 -18.05 -2.96 -30.34
CA LYS A 39 -17.85 -3.99 -29.29
C LYS A 39 -18.21 -3.43 -27.89
N SER A 40 -18.14 -4.28 -26.86
CA SER A 40 -18.34 -3.88 -25.46
C SER A 40 -17.48 -2.67 -25.09
N ILE A 41 -18.10 -1.58 -24.67
CA ILE A 41 -17.43 -0.36 -24.24
C ILE A 41 -17.06 -0.50 -22.76
N ILE A 42 -15.77 -0.60 -22.46
CA ILE A 42 -15.25 -0.57 -21.08
C ILE A 42 -14.89 0.88 -20.77
N GLN A 43 -15.56 1.47 -19.78
CA GLN A 43 -15.30 2.84 -19.34
C GLN A 43 -14.66 2.83 -17.95
N THR A 44 -13.45 3.37 -17.84
CA THR A 44 -12.73 3.54 -16.57
C THR A 44 -12.84 4.99 -16.12
N TRP A 45 -13.47 5.20 -14.96
CA TRP A 45 -13.63 6.52 -14.36
C TRP A 45 -12.84 6.56 -13.05
N THR A 46 -11.91 7.52 -12.94
CA THR A 46 -11.07 7.70 -11.76
C THR A 46 -11.54 8.92 -10.99
N ARG A 47 -11.75 8.78 -9.69
CA ARG A 47 -12.06 9.89 -8.78
C ARG A 47 -10.84 10.18 -7.93
N THR A 48 -10.38 11.43 -7.97
CA THR A 48 -9.33 11.91 -7.06
C THR A 48 -10.00 12.56 -5.86
N ALA A 49 -10.16 11.80 -4.77
CA ALA A 49 -10.62 12.35 -3.50
C ALA A 49 -9.43 12.99 -2.78
N ILE A 50 -9.65 14.14 -2.12
CA ILE A 50 -8.65 14.74 -1.24
C ILE A 50 -8.58 13.88 0.03
N THR A 51 -7.64 12.94 0.04
CA THR A 51 -7.27 12.18 1.24
C THR A 51 -6.28 12.98 2.06
N ASN A 52 -6.40 12.90 3.38
CA ASN A 52 -5.37 13.43 4.28
C ASN A 52 -4.28 12.36 4.40
N ASP A 53 -3.15 12.56 3.73
CA ASP A 53 -2.03 11.61 3.74
C ASP A 53 -1.49 11.35 5.16
N SER A 54 -1.67 12.31 6.08
CA SER A 54 -1.36 12.12 7.51
C SER A 54 -2.27 11.08 8.17
N GLU A 55 -3.59 11.17 7.95
CA GLU A 55 -4.54 10.17 8.49
C GLU A 55 -4.24 8.78 7.91
N LEU A 56 -3.82 8.71 6.64
CA LEU A 56 -3.51 7.44 5.97
C LEU A 56 -2.20 6.82 6.50
N ALA A 57 -1.17 7.64 6.75
CA ALA A 57 0.08 7.21 7.39
C ALA A 57 -0.15 6.72 8.83
N ASP A 58 -1.01 7.39 9.60
CA ASP A 58 -1.37 7.00 10.96
C ASP A 58 -2.11 5.65 10.98
N ILE A 59 -3.04 5.44 10.04
CA ILE A 59 -3.75 4.15 9.86
C ILE A 59 -2.76 3.05 9.48
N CYS A 60 -1.84 3.34 8.56
CA CYS A 60 -0.83 2.37 8.12
C CYS A 60 0.07 1.95 9.29
N THR A 61 0.51 2.91 10.10
CA THR A 61 1.31 2.67 11.32
C THR A 61 0.55 1.84 12.34
N SER A 62 -0.73 2.15 12.56
CA SER A 62 -1.61 1.41 13.49
C SER A 62 -1.94 -0.01 13.00
N SER A 63 -1.81 -0.26 11.69
CA SER A 63 -2.14 -1.54 11.06
C SER A 63 -0.93 -2.49 10.93
N VAL A 64 0.27 -2.04 11.32
CA VAL A 64 1.47 -2.88 11.35
C VAL A 64 1.26 -4.04 12.33
N GLY A 65 1.39 -5.27 11.84
CA GLY A 65 1.17 -6.50 12.61
C GLY A 65 -0.24 -7.08 12.54
N LEU A 66 -1.23 -6.31 12.08
CA LEU A 66 -2.60 -6.80 11.82
C LEU A 66 -2.82 -7.14 10.35
N LEU A 67 -2.22 -6.36 9.44
CA LEU A 67 -2.30 -6.56 7.99
C LEU A 67 -0.98 -7.09 7.42
N SER A 68 -1.08 -7.79 6.29
CA SER A 68 0.10 -8.16 5.50
C SER A 68 0.85 -6.91 5.05
N ASN A 69 2.18 -6.98 5.06
CA ASN A 69 3.05 -5.90 4.59
C ASN A 69 2.71 -5.48 3.14
N MET A 70 2.27 -6.43 2.30
CA MET A 70 1.84 -6.13 0.93
C MET A 70 0.62 -5.20 0.88
N THR A 71 -0.33 -5.36 1.81
CA THR A 71 -1.52 -4.51 1.90
C THR A 71 -1.17 -3.12 2.44
N LEU A 72 -0.15 -3.02 3.30
CA LEU A 72 0.38 -1.74 3.76
C LEU A 72 1.03 -0.98 2.61
N TYR A 73 1.88 -1.64 1.81
CA TYR A 73 2.52 -1.00 0.66
C TYR A 73 1.51 -0.52 -0.39
N LYS A 74 0.45 -1.29 -0.68
CA LYS A 74 -0.59 -0.88 -1.64
C LYS A 74 -1.36 0.38 -1.25
N ASN A 75 -1.46 0.66 0.05
CA ASN A 75 -2.26 1.76 0.57
C ASN A 75 -1.40 2.90 1.14
N HIS A 76 -0.08 2.78 1.11
CA HIS A 76 0.80 3.80 1.66
C HIS A 76 0.88 5.01 0.70
N PRO A 77 0.77 6.27 1.18
CA PRO A 77 0.72 7.45 0.31
C PRO A 77 1.91 7.60 -0.67
N PHE A 78 3.08 7.10 -0.27
CA PHE A 78 4.32 7.23 -1.05
C PHE A 78 4.60 6.08 -2.02
N VAL A 79 3.79 5.03 -2.01
CA VAL A 79 4.06 3.82 -2.81
C VAL A 79 3.09 3.77 -3.99
N GLU A 80 3.61 4.05 -5.19
CA GLU A 80 2.83 3.94 -6.44
C GLU A 80 2.70 2.47 -6.89
N ASP A 81 3.76 1.67 -6.69
CA ASP A 81 3.83 0.26 -7.08
C ASP A 81 4.24 -0.63 -5.89
N ALA A 82 3.28 -1.33 -5.30
CA ALA A 82 3.51 -2.16 -4.11
C ALA A 82 4.50 -3.32 -4.31
N ASP A 83 4.58 -3.86 -5.53
CA ASP A 83 5.45 -5.00 -5.83
C ASP A 83 6.92 -4.57 -5.88
N LYS A 84 7.21 -3.39 -6.43
CA LYS A 84 8.57 -2.81 -6.45
C LYS A 84 9.04 -2.46 -5.05
N GLU A 85 8.16 -1.90 -4.21
CA GLU A 85 8.48 -1.58 -2.82
C GLU A 85 8.79 -2.84 -2.00
N ALA A 86 8.03 -3.91 -2.21
CA ALA A 86 8.28 -5.19 -1.55
C ALA A 86 9.62 -5.82 -1.97
N GLU A 87 10.01 -5.70 -3.24
CA GLU A 87 11.33 -6.14 -3.72
C GLU A 87 12.47 -5.32 -3.14
N GLN A 88 12.31 -3.99 -3.05
CA GLN A 88 13.31 -3.11 -2.47
C GLN A 88 13.51 -3.39 -0.98
N LYS A 89 12.41 -3.60 -0.24
CA LYS A 89 12.45 -4.01 1.17
C LYS A 89 13.24 -5.29 1.38
N LYS A 90 13.03 -6.31 0.53
CA LYS A 90 13.76 -7.58 0.61
C LYS A 90 15.27 -7.39 0.41
N LYS A 91 15.65 -6.57 -0.57
CA LYS A 91 17.08 -6.24 -0.80
C LYS A 91 17.69 -5.53 0.40
N GLU A 92 16.98 -4.58 1.00
CA GLU A 92 17.44 -3.90 2.22
C GLU A 92 17.56 -4.84 3.42
N ASP A 93 16.63 -5.79 3.57
CA ASP A 93 16.67 -6.78 4.66
C ASP A 93 17.81 -7.79 4.45
N GLU A 94 18.03 -8.26 3.22
CA GLU A 94 19.17 -9.10 2.85
C GLU A 94 20.52 -8.37 3.06
N GLU A 95 20.60 -7.08 2.76
CA GLU A 95 21.79 -6.26 3.02
C GLU A 95 22.02 -6.04 4.51
N LYS A 96 20.96 -5.83 5.31
CA LYS A 96 21.07 -5.73 6.78
C LYS A 96 21.55 -7.04 7.41
N GLU A 97 21.05 -8.19 6.95
CA GLU A 97 21.54 -9.51 7.40
C GLU A 97 23.01 -9.74 7.05
N ARG A 98 23.49 -9.23 5.90
CA ARG A 98 24.91 -9.30 5.55
C ARG A 98 25.80 -8.38 6.38
N VAL A 99 25.30 -7.23 6.80
CA VAL A 99 26.04 -6.25 7.61
C VAL A 99 26.07 -6.63 9.10
N TYR A 100 25.08 -7.39 9.59
CA TYR A 100 25.06 -7.97 10.94
C TYR A 100 25.15 -9.50 10.88
N PRO A 101 26.36 -10.09 10.71
CA PRO A 101 26.53 -11.52 10.93
C PRO A 101 26.17 -11.88 12.38
N PRO A 102 25.46 -13.00 12.62
CA PRO A 102 24.97 -13.41 13.95
C PRO A 102 26.06 -13.99 14.87
N ASP A 103 27.28 -13.45 14.84
CA ASP A 103 28.45 -13.95 15.58
C ASP A 103 29.02 -12.90 16.56
N PHE A 104 28.18 -12.36 17.44
CA PHE A 104 28.67 -11.77 18.70
C PHE A 104 27.88 -12.35 19.87
N ASN A 105 28.55 -13.19 20.65
CA ASN A 105 28.17 -13.79 21.94
C ASN A 105 27.51 -15.18 21.90
N LYS A 106 28.25 -16.16 21.39
CA LYS A 106 28.41 -17.44 22.09
C LYS A 106 29.90 -17.72 22.15
N ASP A 107 30.52 -17.31 23.25
CA ASP A 107 31.73 -17.88 23.86
C ASP A 107 32.18 -16.89 24.95
N ASN A 108 32.36 -17.39 26.18
CA ASN A 108 32.77 -16.67 27.41
C ASN A 108 31.69 -16.29 28.44
N LEU A 109 30.79 -17.23 28.78
CA LEU A 109 30.45 -17.43 30.20
C LEU A 109 30.73 -18.89 30.57
N GLY A 110 32.02 -19.18 30.72
CA GLY A 110 32.53 -20.46 31.15
C GLY A 110 33.86 -20.26 31.86
N ASP A 111 33.77 -20.14 33.18
CA ASP A 111 34.77 -20.56 34.17
C ASP A 111 36.08 -19.75 34.30
N ASN A 112 36.19 -19.02 35.42
CA ASN A 112 37.38 -19.04 36.30
C ASN A 112 37.15 -18.11 37.51
N SER A 113 36.72 -18.69 38.63
CA SER A 113 37.09 -18.19 39.96
C SER A 113 37.20 -19.40 40.88
N LYS A 114 38.42 -19.93 40.90
CA LYS A 114 38.90 -21.01 41.75
C LYS A 114 38.56 -20.71 43.21
N ASP A 115 38.00 -21.75 43.82
CA ASP A 115 38.07 -22.16 45.22
C ASP A 115 39.17 -21.47 46.04
N GLY A 116 38.74 -20.67 47.02
CA GLY A 116 39.53 -20.30 48.19
C GLY A 116 38.91 -20.95 49.41
N GLU A 117 39.45 -22.10 49.80
CA GLU A 117 39.14 -22.80 51.05
C GLU A 117 39.45 -21.93 52.29
N LEU A 118 38.41 -21.79 53.13
CA LEU A 118 38.37 -22.12 54.56
C LEU A 118 39.35 -21.49 55.58
N ASN A 119 38.74 -21.25 56.76
CA ASN A 119 39.27 -21.07 58.12
C ASN A 119 39.51 -19.60 58.51
N GLU A 120 39.00 -19.08 59.63
CA GLU A 120 38.72 -19.68 60.95
C GLU A 120 37.67 -18.85 61.71
#